data_AF-A0A2T7TH20-F1
#
_entry.id   AF-A0A2T7TH20-F1
#
_cell.length_a   1.000
_cell.length_b   1.000
_cell.length_c   1.000
_cell.angle_alpha   90.00
_cell.angle_beta   90.00
_cell.angle_gamma   90.00
#
_symmetry.space_group_name_H-M   'P 1'
#
loop_
_entity.id
_entity.type
_entity.pdbx_description
1 polymer ?
#
loop_
_entity_poly.entity_id
_entity_poly.type
_entity_poly.pdbx_seq_one_letter_code
_entity_poly.pdbx_strand_id
1 'polypeptide(L)'
;MLSDEEVAAYLAVGNELRAIEFKGPLNTESPEYIAKVARAALAMANQRDGGYVILGVIDDDPMSSANGLSQEHLAYWSNQDWVADKINRFADPPLDLNVATRRHPSGGSLAVIKVAEFSQVPSLCMRDSAAAILKSGQLYTRSIRKPESTSYHTQNEVRELLDLAIAKGLRRYIETGQAAGISFDSVNPVASPYQDQIDLAYNRVSVNQITTQPHFRHLIYPQRLDSSRIPYSRLTQVVNDATVRLRGWPFPFVQNPSRDEHFIHETTAYGHHLESWAMFTSGLFADIRRIGDWPSDGDTYTSDDDPRIAGNMPMWFALLHFTEALEFAVRLRQAMNQEEPMVVRFEGLNLSGQRLVVANNNRSGFFSNYIYEGSTWSSGEYLVDDDAALKGTRTMAVDASLDLIARFGWDSATPAMLQGIQEETFDR
;
A
#
# COMPACT_ATOMS: atom_id res chain seq x y z
N MET A 1 -0.08 19.83 10.93
CA MET A 1 0.85 20.95 11.14
C MET A 1 1.75 20.54 12.30
N LEU A 2 3.05 20.81 12.26
CA LEU A 2 3.96 20.41 13.33
C LEU A 2 3.54 21.02 14.68
N SER A 3 3.78 20.37 15.81
CA SER A 3 3.68 20.93 17.16
C SER A 3 4.99 21.62 17.59
N ASP A 4 4.99 22.36 18.70
CA ASP A 4 6.23 22.93 19.26
C ASP A 4 7.23 21.83 19.64
N GLU A 5 6.74 20.68 20.13
CA GLU A 5 7.56 19.51 20.49
C GLU A 5 8.18 18.85 19.25
N GLU A 6 7.41 18.72 18.16
CA GLU A 6 7.92 18.17 16.90
C GLU A 6 8.97 19.10 16.29
N VAL A 7 8.74 20.42 16.31
CA VAL A 7 9.74 21.42 15.87
C VAL A 7 11.01 21.28 16.71
N ALA A 8 10.90 21.19 18.04
CA ALA A 8 12.05 21.00 18.92
C ALA A 8 12.82 19.71 18.60
N ALA A 9 12.12 18.62 18.31
CA ALA A 9 12.74 17.36 17.92
C ALA A 9 13.53 17.49 16.61
N TYR A 10 12.98 18.16 15.60
CA TYR A 10 13.69 18.37 14.33
C TYR A 10 14.93 19.27 14.46
N LEU A 11 14.87 20.30 15.31
CA LEU A 11 16.02 21.15 15.58
C LEU A 11 17.14 20.40 16.31
N ALA A 12 16.78 19.51 17.23
CA ALA A 12 17.74 18.71 18.00
C ALA A 12 18.50 17.67 17.17
N VAL A 13 17.91 17.17 16.08
CA VAL A 13 18.57 16.25 15.14
C VAL A 13 19.73 16.91 14.41
N GLY A 14 19.71 18.25 14.26
CA GLY A 14 20.83 19.05 13.77
C GLY A 14 21.20 18.87 12.30
N ASN A 15 20.52 17.99 11.56
CA ASN A 15 20.66 17.81 10.12
C ASN A 15 19.30 18.05 9.44
N GLU A 16 19.27 18.80 8.34
CA GLU A 16 18.05 18.95 7.54
C GLU A 16 17.57 17.58 7.02
N LEU A 17 16.32 17.24 7.32
CA LEU A 17 15.64 16.11 6.68
C LEU A 17 15.14 16.54 5.29
N ARG A 18 14.94 15.59 4.38
CA ARG A 18 14.43 15.92 3.03
C ARG A 18 13.11 16.70 3.08
N ALA A 19 12.23 16.36 4.03
CA ALA A 19 10.93 16.99 4.25
C ALA A 19 10.96 18.31 5.05
N ILE A 20 12.14 18.80 5.48
CA ILE A 20 12.28 20.03 6.26
C ILE A 20 13.37 20.90 5.66
N GLU A 21 13.10 22.20 5.54
CA GLU A 21 14.12 23.18 5.15
C GLU A 21 14.10 24.38 6.10
N PHE A 22 15.27 24.72 6.62
CA PHE A 22 15.46 25.86 7.51
C PHE A 22 15.80 27.12 6.71
N LYS A 23 15.30 28.25 7.20
CA LYS A 23 15.67 29.58 6.71
C LYS A 23 15.89 30.51 7.89
N GLY A 24 17.05 31.16 7.87
CA GLY A 24 17.46 32.08 8.93
C GLY A 24 16.53 33.30 9.05
N PRO A 25 16.64 34.04 10.16
CA PRO A 25 15.87 35.26 10.37
C PRO A 25 16.37 36.39 9.47
N LEU A 26 15.82 36.49 8.26
CA LEU A 26 16.18 37.52 7.28
C LEU A 26 15.03 38.51 7.05
N ASN A 27 15.37 39.65 6.42
CA ASN A 27 14.44 40.72 6.08
C ASN A 27 13.32 40.21 5.15
N THR A 28 12.08 40.34 5.61
CA THR A 28 10.88 39.83 4.96
C THR A 28 10.46 40.62 3.72
N GLU A 29 10.97 41.84 3.56
CA GLU A 29 10.75 42.65 2.36
C GLU A 29 11.79 42.39 1.27
N SER A 30 12.86 41.65 1.57
CA SER A 30 13.89 41.34 0.59
C SER A 30 13.33 40.44 -0.52
N PRO A 31 13.31 40.88 -1.79
CA PRO A 31 12.89 40.05 -2.91
C PRO A 31 13.73 38.77 -3.03
N GLU A 32 15.01 38.84 -2.63
CA GLU A 32 15.91 37.70 -2.61
C GLU A 32 15.47 36.65 -1.59
N TYR A 33 15.09 37.08 -0.38
CA TYR A 33 14.67 36.16 0.67
C TYR A 33 13.35 35.48 0.32
N ILE A 34 12.39 36.23 -0.21
CA ILE A 34 11.12 35.66 -0.71
C ILE A 34 11.41 34.62 -1.80
N ALA A 35 12.34 34.88 -2.72
CA ALA A 35 12.71 33.92 -3.76
C ALA A 35 13.36 32.64 -3.18
N LYS A 36 14.15 32.74 -2.10
CA LYS A 36 14.72 31.57 -1.39
C LYS A 36 13.63 30.73 -0.75
N VAL A 37 12.67 31.35 -0.08
CA VAL A 37 11.53 30.65 0.54
C VAL A 37 10.63 30.02 -0.53
N ALA A 38 10.36 30.74 -1.62
CA ALA A 38 9.55 30.23 -2.73
C ALA A 38 10.21 29.04 -3.44
N ARG A 39 11.55 29.06 -3.60
CA ARG A 39 12.32 27.91 -4.12
C ARG A 39 12.20 26.68 -3.21
N ALA A 40 12.31 26.89 -1.90
CA ALA A 40 12.11 25.81 -0.93
C ALA A 40 10.69 25.23 -1.02
N ALA A 41 9.68 26.09 -1.10
CA ALA A 41 8.29 25.65 -1.24
C ALA A 41 8.05 24.90 -2.56
N LEU A 42 8.58 25.37 -3.69
CA LEU A 42 8.50 24.65 -4.97
C LEU A 42 9.14 23.25 -4.89
N ALA A 43 10.30 23.15 -4.26
CA ALA A 43 10.98 21.86 -4.08
C ALA A 43 10.20 20.90 -3.18
N MET A 44 9.61 21.40 -2.08
CA MET A 44 8.77 20.61 -1.18
C MET A 44 7.49 20.14 -1.86
N ALA A 45 6.82 21.01 -2.65
CA ALA A 45 5.61 20.63 -3.35
C ALA A 45 5.82 19.48 -4.35
N ASN A 46 7.01 19.40 -4.93
CA ASN A 46 7.43 18.33 -5.85
C ASN A 46 8.01 17.09 -5.14
N GLN A 47 7.87 17.00 -3.82
CA GLN A 47 8.27 15.84 -3.03
C GLN A 47 7.03 15.08 -2.57
N ARG A 48 7.20 13.75 -2.41
CA ARG A 48 6.18 12.92 -1.78
C ARG A 48 5.81 13.45 -0.39
N ASP A 49 4.51 13.56 -0.12
CA ASP A 49 3.90 14.10 1.11
C ASP A 49 4.16 15.60 1.38
N GLY A 50 4.85 16.29 0.47
CA GLY A 50 5.21 17.69 0.64
C GLY A 50 6.33 17.90 1.65
N GLY A 51 6.22 18.94 2.47
CA GLY A 51 7.18 19.22 3.53
C GLY A 51 6.92 20.50 4.32
N TYR A 52 7.93 20.92 5.06
CA TYR A 52 7.88 22.09 5.93
C TYR A 52 9.05 23.03 5.67
N VAL A 53 8.75 24.32 5.55
CA VAL A 53 9.76 25.39 5.56
C VAL A 53 9.66 26.11 6.91
N ILE A 54 10.72 26.05 7.71
CA ILE A 54 10.77 26.62 9.06
C ILE A 54 11.63 27.87 9.03
N LEU A 55 11.00 29.01 9.30
CA LEU A 55 11.62 30.33 9.24
C LEU A 55 12.05 30.81 10.64
N GLY A 56 13.20 31.47 10.69
CA GLY A 56 13.83 31.94 11.93
C GLY A 56 14.88 30.99 12.49
N VAL A 57 15.37 30.03 11.69
CA VAL A 57 16.36 29.03 12.11
C VAL A 57 17.58 29.11 11.20
N ILE A 58 18.76 29.31 11.79
CA ILE A 58 20.03 29.27 11.08
C ILE A 58 20.41 27.81 10.83
N ASP A 59 20.62 27.44 9.57
CA ASP A 59 20.84 26.06 9.12
C ASP A 59 22.07 25.41 9.79
N ASP A 60 23.19 26.15 9.89
CA ASP A 60 24.43 25.64 10.49
C ASP A 60 24.42 25.60 12.03
N ASP A 61 23.43 26.24 12.68
CA ASP A 61 23.27 26.23 14.14
C ASP A 61 21.77 26.25 14.54
N PRO A 62 21.04 25.13 14.31
CA PRO A 62 19.59 25.10 14.52
C PRO A 62 19.15 25.26 15.98
N MET A 63 20.04 25.06 16.95
CA MET A 63 19.75 25.17 18.38
C MET A 63 20.18 26.50 19.00
N SER A 64 20.73 27.42 18.19
CA SER A 64 21.24 28.72 18.65
C SER A 64 20.20 29.54 19.41
N SER A 65 20.63 30.25 20.45
CA SER A 65 19.77 31.25 21.11
C SER A 65 19.49 32.48 20.24
N ALA A 66 20.24 32.65 19.15
CA ALA A 66 20.01 33.68 18.13
C ALA A 66 18.85 33.36 17.17
N ASN A 67 18.30 32.14 17.22
CA ASN A 67 17.16 31.74 16.39
C ASN A 67 15.86 32.37 16.89
N GLY A 68 14.99 32.71 15.94
CA GLY A 68 13.72 33.39 16.17
C GLY A 68 13.52 34.58 15.22
N LEU A 69 12.25 34.86 14.92
CA LEU A 69 11.83 36.03 14.15
C LEU A 69 11.53 37.19 15.10
N SER A 70 11.76 38.42 14.62
CA SER A 70 11.21 39.62 15.26
C SER A 70 9.67 39.58 15.22
N GLN A 71 9.00 40.31 16.11
CA GLN A 71 7.53 40.37 16.13
C GLN A 71 6.94 40.85 14.79
N GLU A 72 7.61 41.81 14.14
CA GLU A 72 7.23 42.32 12.83
C GLU A 72 7.32 41.24 11.75
N HIS A 73 8.45 40.53 11.67
CA HIS A 73 8.64 39.44 10.71
C HIS A 73 7.68 38.27 10.96
N LEU A 74 7.38 37.96 12.23
CA LEU A 74 6.44 36.91 12.60
C LEU A 74 5.01 37.25 12.19
N ALA A 75 4.58 38.51 12.39
CA ALA A 75 3.25 38.96 11.97
C ALA A 75 3.07 38.83 10.45
N TYR A 76 4.14 39.02 9.70
CA TYR A 76 4.16 38.89 8.25
C TYR A 76 4.07 37.43 7.78
N TRP A 77 4.96 36.57 8.29
CA TRP A 77 5.02 35.16 7.88
C TRP A 77 3.95 34.26 8.49
N SER A 78 3.23 34.74 9.51
CA SER A 78 2.04 34.05 10.03
C SER A 78 0.75 34.40 9.28
N ASN A 79 0.80 35.38 8.36
CA ASN A 79 -0.35 35.74 7.52
C ASN A 79 -0.46 34.85 6.29
N GLN A 80 -1.47 33.97 6.29
CA GLN A 80 -1.73 32.99 5.23
C GLN A 80 -1.87 33.61 3.83
N ASP A 81 -2.71 34.63 3.67
CA ASP A 81 -2.99 35.24 2.36
C ASP A 81 -1.76 35.92 1.79
N TRP A 82 -1.01 36.60 2.65
CA TRP A 82 0.22 37.26 2.28
C TRP A 82 1.28 36.25 1.80
N VAL A 83 1.52 35.18 2.57
CA VAL A 83 2.48 34.13 2.23
C VAL A 83 2.08 33.46 0.92
N ALA A 84 0.80 33.12 0.77
CA ALA A 84 0.28 32.51 -0.45
C ALA A 84 0.49 33.41 -1.68
N ASP A 85 0.12 34.70 -1.64
CA ASP A 85 0.33 35.64 -2.76
C ASP A 85 1.81 35.76 -3.16
N LYS A 86 2.71 35.76 -2.17
CA LYS A 86 4.12 36.04 -2.38
C LYS A 86 4.92 34.85 -2.84
N ILE A 87 4.51 33.65 -2.45
CA ILE A 87 5.11 32.40 -2.93
C ILE A 87 4.46 31.98 -4.26
N ASN A 88 3.12 31.97 -4.35
CA ASN A 88 2.42 31.44 -5.53
C ASN A 88 2.57 32.29 -6.80
N ARG A 89 3.00 33.56 -6.70
CA ARG A 89 3.45 34.31 -7.89
C ARG A 89 4.61 33.64 -8.64
N PHE A 90 5.32 32.71 -8.01
CA PHE A 90 6.42 31.98 -8.63
C PHE A 90 6.03 30.57 -9.07
N ALA A 91 4.84 30.07 -8.76
CA ALA A 91 4.47 28.66 -8.94
C ALA A 91 3.31 28.48 -9.90
N ASP A 92 3.47 27.53 -10.83
CA ASP A 92 2.39 27.06 -11.70
C ASP A 92 2.44 25.52 -11.80
N PRO A 93 1.41 24.80 -11.30
CA PRO A 93 0.23 25.30 -10.59
C PRO A 93 0.55 25.96 -9.24
N PRO A 94 -0.36 26.78 -8.68
CA PRO A 94 -0.23 27.35 -7.34
C PRO A 94 -0.04 26.27 -6.27
N LEU A 95 0.81 26.55 -5.29
CA LEU A 95 1.07 25.66 -4.16
C LEU A 95 -0.05 25.76 -3.13
N ASP A 96 -0.37 24.63 -2.52
CA ASP A 96 -1.21 24.57 -1.31
C ASP A 96 -0.30 24.70 -0.08
N LEU A 97 -0.54 25.78 0.67
CA LEU A 97 0.30 26.25 1.76
C LEU A 97 -0.55 26.39 3.02
N ASN A 98 0.03 26.09 4.18
CA ASN A 98 -0.59 26.40 5.47
C ASN A 98 0.48 26.94 6.43
N VAL A 99 0.23 28.10 7.03
CA VAL A 99 1.16 28.74 7.98
C VAL A 99 0.73 28.63 9.42
N ALA A 100 1.71 28.44 10.30
CA ALA A 100 1.51 28.48 11.74
C ALA A 100 2.72 29.05 12.48
N THR A 101 2.46 29.67 13.63
CA THR A 101 3.49 30.15 14.55
C THR A 101 3.90 29.06 15.52
N ARG A 102 5.21 28.91 15.76
CA ARG A 102 5.78 27.94 16.71
C ARG A 102 6.83 28.57 17.61
N ARG A 103 7.20 27.87 18.68
CA ARG A 103 8.27 28.29 19.58
C ARG A 103 9.54 27.48 19.35
N HIS A 104 10.65 28.19 19.23
CA HIS A 104 11.98 27.61 19.32
C HIS A 104 12.26 27.20 20.77
N PRO A 105 13.03 26.14 21.04
CA PRO A 105 13.41 25.73 22.41
C PRO A 105 14.08 26.83 23.23
N SER A 106 14.80 27.75 22.59
CA SER A 106 15.42 28.93 23.25
C SER A 106 14.42 30.04 23.63
N GLY A 107 13.15 29.92 23.23
CA GLY A 107 12.09 30.89 23.50
C GLY A 107 11.75 31.82 22.32
N GLY A 108 12.54 31.84 21.25
CA GLY A 108 12.26 32.59 20.02
C GLY A 108 10.99 32.12 19.30
N SER A 109 10.33 33.00 18.56
CA SER A 109 9.16 32.63 17.74
C SER A 109 9.56 32.27 16.31
N LEU A 110 8.94 31.24 15.75
CA LEU A 110 9.19 30.70 14.43
C LEU A 110 7.90 30.76 13.59
N ALA A 111 8.05 30.86 12.27
CA ALA A 111 6.95 30.64 11.34
C ALA A 111 7.19 29.34 10.58
N VAL A 112 6.18 28.47 10.53
CA VAL A 112 6.24 27.18 9.84
C VAL A 112 5.26 27.23 8.68
N ILE A 113 5.78 27.06 7.47
CA ILE A 113 5.00 26.90 6.25
C ILE A 113 4.94 25.41 5.94
N LYS A 114 3.77 24.79 6.12
CA LYS A 114 3.49 23.47 5.54
C LYS A 114 3.20 23.65 4.06
N VAL A 115 3.89 22.89 3.23
CA VAL A 115 3.69 22.84 1.79
C VAL A 115 3.13 21.47 1.46
N ALA A 116 1.96 21.41 0.85
CA ALA A 116 1.41 20.14 0.39
C ALA A 116 2.10 19.67 -0.89
N GLU A 117 2.14 18.36 -1.07
CA GLU A 117 2.46 17.73 -2.35
C GLU A 117 1.53 18.25 -3.47
N PHE A 118 2.03 18.41 -4.69
CA PHE A 118 1.22 18.84 -5.82
C PHE A 118 0.01 17.91 -6.03
N SER A 119 -1.13 18.45 -6.46
CA SER A 119 -2.37 17.67 -6.57
C SER A 119 -2.41 16.77 -7.81
N GLN A 120 -1.92 17.27 -8.95
CA GLN A 120 -2.01 16.57 -10.24
C GLN A 120 -0.71 16.58 -11.04
N VAL A 121 -0.13 17.75 -11.27
CA VAL A 121 1.10 17.92 -12.04
C VAL A 121 2.15 18.62 -11.19
N PRO A 122 3.44 18.32 -11.37
CA PRO A 122 4.51 19.00 -10.65
C PRO A 122 4.42 20.52 -10.84
N SER A 123 4.66 21.26 -9.76
CA SER A 123 4.69 22.72 -9.81
C SER A 123 6.04 23.19 -10.34
N LEU A 124 6.01 23.91 -11.45
CA LEU A 124 7.17 24.54 -12.04
C LEU A 124 7.25 26.00 -11.60
N CYS A 125 8.45 26.57 -11.70
CA CYS A 125 8.60 27.99 -11.50
C CYS A 125 8.05 28.75 -12.72
N MET A 126 7.10 29.66 -12.53
CA MET A 126 6.43 30.35 -13.65
C MET A 126 7.14 31.64 -14.09
N ARG A 127 8.01 32.21 -13.25
CA ARG A 127 8.71 33.47 -13.55
C ARG A 127 10.08 33.54 -12.89
N ASP A 128 10.97 34.33 -13.49
CA ASP A 128 12.27 34.62 -12.89
C ASP A 128 12.13 35.45 -11.61
N SER A 129 13.05 35.27 -10.66
CA SER A 129 13.22 36.23 -9.57
C SER A 129 14.24 37.29 -9.95
N ALA A 130 14.07 38.51 -9.44
CA ALA A 130 15.00 39.63 -9.69
C ALA A 130 16.45 39.32 -9.27
N ALA A 131 16.62 38.42 -8.29
CA ALA A 131 17.92 37.97 -7.80
C ALA A 131 18.46 36.72 -8.54
N ALA A 132 17.83 36.28 -9.64
CA ALA A 132 18.21 35.11 -10.44
C ALA A 132 18.29 33.77 -9.67
N ILE A 133 17.62 33.68 -8.51
CA ILE A 133 17.52 32.45 -7.69
C ILE A 133 16.53 31.46 -8.29
N LEU A 134 15.46 32.00 -8.86
CA LEU A 134 14.38 31.27 -9.52
C LEU A 134 14.41 31.60 -11.01
N LYS A 135 14.17 30.60 -11.85
CA LYS A 135 14.07 30.76 -13.30
C LYS A 135 12.78 30.13 -13.82
N SER A 136 12.10 30.83 -14.71
CA SER A 136 10.88 30.39 -15.38
C SER A 136 11.12 29.06 -16.10
N GLY A 137 10.15 28.15 -15.98
CA GLY A 137 10.18 26.79 -16.50
C GLY A 137 11.04 25.81 -15.69
N GLN A 138 11.79 26.25 -14.67
CA GLN A 138 12.59 25.32 -13.88
C GLN A 138 11.76 24.51 -12.89
N LEU A 139 12.02 23.20 -12.90
CA LEU A 139 11.62 22.28 -11.86
C LEU A 139 12.61 22.37 -10.70
N TYR A 140 12.09 22.52 -9.49
CA TYR A 140 12.88 22.40 -8.25
C TYR A 140 12.42 21.16 -7.49
N THR A 141 13.38 20.40 -6.96
CA THR A 141 13.14 19.21 -6.13
C THR A 141 14.10 19.22 -4.94
N ARG A 142 13.83 18.40 -3.92
CA ARG A 142 14.77 18.17 -2.80
C ARG A 142 15.73 17.05 -3.19
N SER A 143 17.02 17.37 -3.25
CA SER A 143 18.02 16.39 -3.66
C SER A 143 18.16 15.25 -2.65
N ILE A 144 18.42 14.05 -3.17
CA ILE A 144 18.68 12.84 -2.39
C ILE A 144 20.05 12.90 -1.70
N ARG A 145 21.06 13.48 -2.36
CA ARG A 145 22.46 13.44 -1.89
C ARG A 145 22.69 14.39 -0.72
N LYS A 146 22.18 15.60 -0.85
CA LYS A 146 22.22 16.65 0.18
C LYS A 146 20.82 17.24 0.22
N PRO A 147 20.13 17.25 1.37
CA PRO A 147 18.81 17.85 1.50
C PRO A 147 18.85 19.35 1.18
N GLU A 148 18.78 19.69 -0.10
CA GLU A 148 18.78 21.06 -0.60
C GLU A 148 17.80 21.18 -1.77
N SER A 149 17.17 22.34 -1.88
CA SER A 149 16.29 22.66 -3.00
C SER A 149 17.12 22.93 -4.26
N THR A 150 17.11 22.02 -5.23
CA THR A 150 17.96 22.07 -6.43
C THR A 150 17.15 22.07 -7.73
N SER A 151 17.72 22.64 -8.80
CA SER A 151 17.23 22.49 -10.17
C SER A 151 18.07 21.51 -11.00
N TYR A 152 19.13 20.94 -10.42
CA TYR A 152 19.93 19.88 -11.01
C TYR A 152 19.44 18.55 -10.50
N HIS A 153 18.86 17.76 -11.40
CA HIS A 153 18.21 16.49 -11.06
C HIS A 153 19.01 15.32 -11.61
N THR A 154 19.15 14.29 -10.78
CA THR A 154 19.55 12.96 -11.23
C THR A 154 18.39 12.26 -11.92
N GLN A 155 18.67 11.21 -12.69
CA GLN A 155 17.63 10.40 -13.33
C GLN A 155 16.65 9.80 -12.30
N ASN A 156 17.13 9.43 -11.11
CA ASN A 156 16.30 8.84 -10.06
C ASN A 156 15.31 9.86 -9.47
N GLU A 157 15.75 11.10 -9.24
CA GLU A 157 14.88 12.17 -8.72
C GLU A 157 13.78 12.53 -9.73
N VAL A 158 14.11 12.58 -11.03
CA VAL A 158 13.10 12.82 -12.08
C VAL A 158 12.12 11.65 -12.18
N ARG A 159 12.60 10.40 -12.07
CA ARG A 159 11.74 9.21 -12.11
C ARG A 159 10.76 9.19 -10.94
N GLU A 160 11.25 9.43 -9.71
CA GLU A 160 10.40 9.50 -8.51
C GLU A 160 9.27 10.53 -8.67
N LEU A 161 9.59 11.70 -9.22
CA LEU A 161 8.60 12.74 -9.51
C LEU A 161 7.59 12.33 -10.59
N LEU A 162 8.06 11.74 -11.69
CA LEU A 162 7.19 11.30 -12.79
C LEU A 162 6.25 10.17 -12.33
N ASP A 163 6.75 9.21 -11.56
CA ASP A 163 5.93 8.13 -11.01
C ASP A 163 4.81 8.69 -10.10
N LEU A 164 5.13 9.71 -9.28
CA LEU A 164 4.15 10.41 -8.46
C LEU A 164 3.10 11.15 -9.31
N ALA A 165 3.53 11.84 -10.37
CA ALA A 165 2.62 12.53 -11.29
C ALA A 165 1.72 11.56 -12.06
N ILE A 166 2.25 10.42 -12.51
CA ILE A 166 1.49 9.38 -13.20
C ILE A 166 0.44 8.78 -12.26
N ALA A 167 0.82 8.44 -11.03
CA ALA A 167 -0.11 7.88 -10.05
C ALA A 167 -1.30 8.83 -9.77
N LYS A 168 -1.03 10.13 -9.62
CA LYS A 168 -2.07 11.17 -9.45
C LYS A 168 -2.91 11.36 -10.69
N GLY A 169 -2.30 11.39 -11.87
CA GLY A 169 -2.99 11.49 -13.14
C GLY A 169 -3.98 10.34 -13.35
N LEU A 170 -3.56 9.11 -13.03
CA LEU A 170 -4.42 7.92 -13.10
C LEU A 170 -5.58 8.00 -12.11
N ARG A 171 -5.33 8.37 -10.86
CA ARG A 171 -6.39 8.55 -9.85
C ARG A 171 -7.44 9.55 -10.32
N ARG A 172 -7.03 10.72 -10.78
CA ARG A 172 -7.94 11.76 -11.28
C ARG A 172 -8.70 11.31 -12.53
N TYR A 173 -8.04 10.57 -13.42
CA TYR A 173 -8.70 9.99 -14.59
C TYR A 173 -9.83 9.04 -14.16
N ILE A 174 -9.57 8.16 -13.18
CA ILE A 174 -10.56 7.26 -12.60
C ILE A 174 -11.74 8.03 -11.99
N GLU A 175 -11.46 9.01 -11.12
CA GLU A 175 -12.49 9.85 -10.50
C GLU A 175 -13.34 10.59 -11.55
N THR A 176 -12.70 11.12 -12.60
CA THR A 176 -13.38 11.88 -13.65
C THR A 176 -14.30 11.00 -14.49
N GLY A 177 -13.85 9.80 -14.88
CA GLY A 177 -14.73 8.90 -15.62
C GLY A 177 -15.85 8.34 -14.74
N GLN A 178 -15.60 8.00 -13.47
CA GLN A 178 -16.67 7.62 -12.53
C GLN A 178 -17.74 8.73 -12.45
N ALA A 179 -17.33 9.99 -12.32
CA ALA A 179 -18.24 11.13 -12.31
C ALA A 179 -18.99 11.33 -13.66
N ALA A 180 -18.36 10.96 -14.78
CA ALA A 180 -18.98 10.99 -16.11
C ALA A 180 -19.87 9.76 -16.40
N GLY A 181 -20.08 8.88 -15.42
CA GLY A 181 -20.80 7.62 -15.59
C GLY A 181 -20.03 6.56 -16.39
N ILE A 182 -18.75 6.83 -16.70
CA ILE A 182 -17.80 5.80 -17.12
C ILE A 182 -17.46 5.03 -15.87
N SER A 183 -18.11 3.88 -15.72
CA SER A 183 -17.70 2.96 -14.69
C SER A 183 -16.31 2.45 -15.03
N PHE A 184 -15.29 2.96 -14.35
CA PHE A 184 -14.08 2.19 -14.09
C PHE A 184 -14.40 1.21 -12.98
N ASP A 185 -15.41 0.39 -13.20
CA ASP A 185 -15.37 -0.92 -12.60
C ASP A 185 -14.03 -1.48 -13.05
N SER A 186 -13.17 -1.84 -12.10
CA SER A 186 -12.27 -2.98 -12.28
C SER A 186 -13.05 -4.00 -13.09
N VAL A 187 -12.80 -4.09 -14.40
CA VAL A 187 -13.59 -4.85 -15.40
C VAL A 187 -14.87 -5.35 -14.75
N ASN A 188 -15.96 -4.56 -14.75
CA ASN A 188 -17.25 -5.01 -14.20
C ASN A 188 -17.38 -6.45 -14.69
N PRO A 189 -17.28 -7.48 -13.81
CA PRO A 189 -16.79 -8.76 -14.27
C PRO A 189 -17.81 -9.17 -15.30
N VAL A 190 -17.39 -9.20 -16.58
CA VAL A 190 -18.00 -10.11 -17.52
C VAL A 190 -17.95 -11.39 -16.72
N ALA A 191 -19.12 -11.82 -16.23
CA ALA A 191 -19.20 -12.88 -15.23
C ALA A 191 -18.20 -13.92 -15.69
N SER A 192 -17.21 -14.21 -14.83
CA SER A 192 -16.06 -15.01 -15.24
C SER A 192 -16.62 -16.16 -16.06
N PRO A 193 -16.04 -16.52 -17.22
CA PRO A 193 -16.61 -17.62 -17.99
C PRO A 193 -16.68 -18.93 -17.15
N TYR A 194 -15.99 -18.96 -16.01
CA TYR A 194 -16.02 -19.98 -14.98
C TYR A 194 -17.09 -19.80 -13.88
N GLN A 195 -17.95 -18.78 -13.91
CA GLN A 195 -18.84 -18.40 -12.80
C GLN A 195 -19.74 -19.57 -12.37
N ASP A 196 -20.36 -20.28 -13.32
CA ASP A 196 -21.18 -21.45 -13.02
C ASP A 196 -20.38 -22.56 -12.31
N GLN A 197 -19.11 -22.74 -12.68
CA GLN A 197 -18.23 -23.73 -12.04
C GLN A 197 -17.77 -23.25 -10.66
N ILE A 198 -17.52 -21.95 -10.49
CA ILE A 198 -17.18 -21.33 -9.19
C ILE A 198 -18.34 -21.50 -8.21
N ASP A 199 -19.58 -21.23 -8.66
CA ASP A 199 -20.78 -21.37 -7.84
C ASP A 199 -21.07 -22.84 -7.53
N LEU A 200 -20.88 -23.73 -8.50
CA LEU A 200 -21.00 -25.17 -8.28
C LEU A 200 -19.97 -25.68 -7.27
N ALA A 201 -18.70 -25.27 -7.41
CA ALA A 201 -17.64 -25.58 -6.47
C ALA A 201 -18.07 -25.11 -5.08
N TYR A 202 -18.41 -23.82 -4.93
CA TYR A 202 -18.80 -23.27 -3.64
C TYR A 202 -19.99 -24.01 -3.01
N ASN A 203 -21.02 -24.37 -3.77
CA ASN A 203 -22.18 -25.10 -3.25
C ASN A 203 -21.90 -26.56 -2.90
N ARG A 204 -21.05 -27.25 -3.67
CA ARG A 204 -20.71 -28.67 -3.45
C ARG A 204 -19.65 -28.86 -2.37
N VAL A 205 -18.75 -27.89 -2.30
CA VAL A 205 -17.61 -27.84 -1.40
C VAL A 205 -17.97 -27.18 -0.06
N SER A 206 -19.09 -26.46 0.00
CA SER A 206 -19.65 -25.90 1.24
C SER A 206 -19.93 -26.99 2.26
N VAL A 207 -18.93 -27.25 3.11
CA VAL A 207 -19.19 -27.82 4.43
C VAL A 207 -19.61 -26.64 5.29
N ASN A 208 -20.79 -26.71 5.90
CA ASN A 208 -21.32 -25.65 6.77
C ASN A 208 -20.29 -25.15 7.79
N GLN A 209 -19.31 -25.97 8.18
CA GLN A 209 -18.23 -25.63 9.11
C GLN A 209 -17.15 -24.69 8.53
N ILE A 210 -17.07 -24.51 7.21
CA ILE A 210 -16.12 -23.63 6.52
C ILE A 210 -16.82 -22.36 6.05
N THR A 211 -17.86 -22.49 5.22
CA THR A 211 -18.42 -21.35 4.46
C THR A 211 -19.38 -20.47 5.26
N THR A 212 -19.80 -20.88 6.46
CA THR A 212 -20.54 -20.01 7.40
C THR A 212 -19.64 -19.16 8.30
N GLN A 213 -18.34 -19.44 8.27
CA GLN A 213 -17.31 -18.75 9.05
C GLN A 213 -16.49 -17.82 8.14
N PRO A 214 -15.67 -16.92 8.71
CA PRO A 214 -14.68 -16.18 7.95
C PRO A 214 -13.73 -17.13 7.21
N HIS A 215 -13.60 -16.95 5.90
CA HIS A 215 -12.80 -17.83 5.06
C HIS A 215 -12.24 -17.11 3.83
N PHE A 216 -11.17 -17.67 3.29
CA PHE A 216 -10.64 -17.30 1.98
C PHE A 216 -11.13 -18.26 0.91
N ARG A 217 -11.30 -17.72 -0.29
CA ARG A 217 -11.47 -18.47 -1.53
C ARG A 217 -10.37 -18.08 -2.50
N HIS A 218 -9.63 -19.06 -3.00
CA HIS A 218 -8.59 -18.90 -4.00
C HIS A 218 -9.08 -19.50 -5.31
N LEU A 219 -9.12 -18.70 -6.37
CA LEU A 219 -9.59 -19.10 -7.68
C LEU A 219 -8.40 -19.08 -8.64
N ILE A 220 -8.12 -20.20 -9.26
CA ILE A 220 -6.98 -20.38 -10.15
C ILE A 220 -7.50 -21.01 -11.44
N TYR A 221 -7.41 -20.32 -12.57
CA TYR A 221 -7.98 -20.81 -13.82
C TYR A 221 -7.22 -20.28 -15.05
N PRO A 222 -7.22 -21.04 -16.17
CA PRO A 222 -6.68 -20.55 -17.43
C PRO A 222 -7.45 -19.31 -17.91
N GLN A 223 -6.76 -18.36 -18.55
CA GLN A 223 -7.38 -17.13 -19.04
C GLN A 223 -8.58 -17.38 -19.96
N ARG A 224 -8.54 -18.46 -20.76
CA ARG A 224 -9.65 -18.85 -21.64
C ARG A 224 -10.36 -20.09 -21.12
N LEU A 225 -11.69 -20.07 -21.11
CA LEU A 225 -12.48 -21.26 -20.80
C LEU A 225 -12.40 -22.28 -21.94
N ASP A 226 -11.98 -23.49 -21.60
CA ASP A 226 -12.17 -24.71 -22.39
C ASP A 226 -12.62 -25.80 -21.42
N SER A 227 -13.90 -26.16 -21.42
CA SER A 227 -14.48 -27.14 -20.48
C SER A 227 -13.86 -28.54 -20.58
N SER A 228 -13.10 -28.83 -21.63
CA SER A 228 -12.48 -30.13 -21.92
C SER A 228 -10.95 -30.12 -21.89
N ARG A 229 -10.35 -29.07 -21.33
CA ARG A 229 -8.90 -28.85 -21.30
C ARG A 229 -8.09 -30.02 -20.71
N ILE A 230 -8.58 -30.59 -19.61
CA ILE A 230 -7.94 -31.70 -18.92
C ILE A 230 -8.83 -32.94 -19.07
N PRO A 231 -8.29 -34.06 -19.59
CA PRO A 231 -9.00 -35.32 -19.55
C PRO A 231 -9.37 -35.67 -18.11
N TYR A 232 -10.64 -36.02 -17.86
CA TYR A 232 -11.15 -36.30 -16.51
C TYR A 232 -10.30 -37.32 -15.73
N SER A 233 -9.78 -38.35 -16.41
CA SER A 233 -8.91 -39.37 -15.82
C SER A 233 -7.59 -38.83 -15.27
N ARG A 234 -7.15 -37.65 -15.72
CA ARG A 234 -5.91 -37.00 -15.31
C ARG A 234 -6.07 -35.97 -14.19
N LEU A 235 -7.30 -35.61 -13.79
CA LEU A 235 -7.53 -34.55 -12.80
C LEU A 235 -6.75 -34.79 -11.50
N THR A 236 -6.86 -35.99 -10.92
CA THR A 236 -6.15 -36.31 -9.67
C THR A 236 -4.64 -36.24 -9.83
N GLN A 237 -4.11 -36.70 -10.97
CA GLN A 237 -2.67 -36.62 -11.25
C GLN A 237 -2.23 -35.16 -11.36
N VAL A 238 -2.94 -34.34 -12.14
CA VAL A 238 -2.59 -32.93 -12.36
C VAL A 238 -2.57 -32.15 -11.04
N VAL A 239 -3.55 -32.38 -10.15
CA VAL A 239 -3.56 -31.72 -8.83
C VAL A 239 -2.37 -32.17 -7.98
N ASN A 240 -2.07 -33.48 -7.94
CA ASN A 240 -0.92 -34.00 -7.18
C ASN A 240 0.42 -33.48 -7.70
N ASP A 241 0.59 -33.41 -9.02
CA ASP A 241 1.79 -32.87 -9.67
C ASP A 241 1.95 -31.36 -9.38
N ALA A 242 0.84 -30.65 -9.16
CA ALA A 242 0.82 -29.23 -8.83
C ALA A 242 0.97 -28.90 -7.34
N THR A 243 0.73 -29.86 -6.43
CA THR A 243 0.73 -29.65 -4.98
C THR A 243 2.02 -28.99 -4.49
N VAL A 244 1.89 -27.99 -3.62
CA VAL A 244 3.00 -27.32 -2.94
C VAL A 244 3.05 -27.72 -1.47
N ARG A 245 4.26 -27.72 -0.87
CA ARG A 245 4.50 -28.12 0.53
C ARG A 245 5.47 -27.16 1.21
N LEU A 246 5.15 -25.87 1.19
CA LEU A 246 6.06 -24.84 1.71
C LEU A 246 6.17 -24.85 3.24
N ARG A 247 5.15 -25.34 3.95
CA ARG A 247 5.06 -25.34 5.43
C ARG A 247 4.83 -26.73 6.02
N GLY A 248 5.19 -27.78 5.29
CA GLY A 248 4.96 -29.18 5.65
C GLY A 248 3.56 -29.70 5.30
N TRP A 249 2.49 -28.97 5.67
CA TRP A 249 1.13 -29.30 5.21
C TRP A 249 0.98 -28.99 3.72
N PRO A 250 0.44 -29.90 2.89
CA PRO A 250 0.31 -29.68 1.46
C PRO A 250 -0.83 -28.71 1.11
N PHE A 251 -0.63 -27.92 0.05
CA PHE A 251 -1.65 -27.12 -0.61
C PHE A 251 -1.81 -27.61 -2.06
N PRO A 252 -3.00 -28.09 -2.46
CA PRO A 252 -4.04 -28.61 -1.56
C PRO A 252 -3.61 -29.93 -0.90
N PHE A 253 -4.28 -30.30 0.19
CA PHE A 253 -4.22 -31.67 0.69
C PHE A 253 -5.03 -32.62 -0.20
N VAL A 254 -4.37 -33.62 -0.77
CA VAL A 254 -4.98 -34.64 -1.64
C VAL A 254 -4.76 -36.01 -1.01
N GLN A 255 -5.85 -36.73 -0.72
CA GLN A 255 -5.78 -38.09 -0.22
C GLN A 255 -6.77 -39.00 -0.94
N ASN A 256 -8.06 -38.70 -0.86
CA ASN A 256 -9.13 -39.49 -1.48
C ASN A 256 -10.21 -38.57 -2.05
N PRO A 257 -9.95 -37.91 -3.19
CA PRO A 257 -10.90 -36.96 -3.75
C PRO A 257 -12.17 -37.66 -4.22
N SER A 258 -13.31 -37.06 -3.87
CA SER A 258 -14.62 -37.38 -4.42
C SER A 258 -14.69 -36.99 -5.88
N ARG A 259 -15.56 -37.69 -6.62
CA ARG A 259 -15.70 -37.58 -8.08
C ARG A 259 -17.11 -37.15 -8.42
N ASP A 260 -17.22 -36.09 -9.20
CA ASP A 260 -18.47 -35.60 -9.79
C ASP A 260 -18.35 -35.65 -11.34
N GLU A 261 -19.32 -35.15 -12.09
CA GLU A 261 -19.40 -35.31 -13.55
C GLU A 261 -18.20 -34.69 -14.29
N HIS A 262 -17.80 -33.47 -13.91
CA HIS A 262 -16.76 -32.69 -14.60
C HIS A 262 -15.65 -32.19 -13.68
N PHE A 263 -15.64 -32.62 -12.43
CA PHE A 263 -14.65 -32.22 -11.47
C PHE A 263 -14.41 -33.27 -10.40
N ILE A 264 -13.30 -33.14 -9.70
CA ILE A 264 -13.00 -33.84 -8.46
C ILE A 264 -12.90 -32.82 -7.33
N HIS A 265 -13.19 -33.24 -6.10
CA HIS A 265 -13.12 -32.35 -4.95
C HIS A 265 -12.79 -33.12 -3.67
N GLU A 266 -12.22 -32.44 -2.68
CA GLU A 266 -11.91 -33.05 -1.39
C GLU A 266 -12.03 -32.02 -0.28
N THR A 267 -12.70 -32.41 0.81
CA THR A 267 -12.76 -31.61 2.04
C THR A 267 -11.91 -32.26 3.11
N THR A 268 -11.06 -31.45 3.73
CA THR A 268 -10.32 -31.82 4.92
C THR A 268 -10.87 -31.07 6.13
N ALA A 269 -11.17 -31.82 7.18
CA ALA A 269 -11.52 -31.29 8.49
C ALA A 269 -10.66 -31.95 9.57
N TYR A 270 -9.35 -31.71 9.51
CA TYR A 270 -8.37 -32.31 10.40
C TYR A 270 -7.60 -31.25 11.19
N GLY A 271 -7.76 -31.25 12.51
CA GLY A 271 -7.10 -30.29 13.40
C GLY A 271 -7.50 -28.84 13.05
N HIS A 272 -6.51 -28.01 12.77
CA HIS A 272 -6.71 -26.61 12.33
C HIS A 272 -6.90 -26.47 10.80
N HIS A 273 -6.80 -27.57 10.05
CA HIS A 273 -6.97 -27.57 8.60
C HIS A 273 -8.44 -27.85 8.26
N LEU A 274 -9.19 -26.76 8.17
CA LEU A 274 -10.58 -26.72 7.69
C LEU A 274 -10.56 -26.11 6.28
N GLU A 275 -10.33 -26.97 5.29
CA GLU A 275 -10.14 -26.59 3.91
C GLU A 275 -10.90 -27.51 2.98
N SER A 276 -11.27 -27.00 1.81
CA SER A 276 -11.80 -27.83 0.77
C SER A 276 -11.55 -27.24 -0.60
N TRP A 277 -11.40 -28.09 -1.59
CA TRP A 277 -11.02 -27.68 -2.94
C TRP A 277 -11.75 -28.50 -4.01
N ALA A 278 -11.84 -27.94 -5.21
CA ALA A 278 -12.36 -28.59 -6.40
C ALA A 278 -11.46 -28.30 -7.61
N MET A 279 -11.28 -29.32 -8.47
CA MET A 279 -10.54 -29.24 -9.73
C MET A 279 -11.43 -29.71 -10.89
N PHE A 280 -11.69 -28.82 -11.84
CA PHE A 280 -12.53 -29.05 -13.00
C PHE A 280 -11.73 -29.49 -14.23
N THR A 281 -12.38 -30.20 -15.16
CA THR A 281 -11.83 -30.49 -16.50
C THR A 281 -11.50 -29.24 -17.30
N SER A 282 -12.03 -28.08 -16.90
CA SER A 282 -11.72 -26.79 -17.51
C SER A 282 -10.35 -26.22 -17.17
N GLY A 283 -9.70 -26.76 -16.13
CA GLY A 283 -8.52 -26.17 -15.52
C GLY A 283 -8.82 -25.22 -14.36
N LEU A 284 -10.09 -24.93 -14.06
CA LEU A 284 -10.45 -24.21 -12.85
C LEU A 284 -10.11 -25.06 -11.62
N PHE A 285 -9.32 -24.48 -10.74
CA PHE A 285 -9.10 -24.92 -9.39
C PHE A 285 -9.67 -23.87 -8.42
N ALA A 286 -10.54 -24.32 -7.52
CA ALA A 286 -11.13 -23.48 -6.48
C ALA A 286 -10.77 -24.08 -5.11
N ASP A 287 -10.16 -23.29 -4.25
CA ASP A 287 -9.79 -23.67 -2.88
C ASP A 287 -10.48 -22.74 -1.88
N ILE A 288 -10.99 -23.30 -0.79
CA ILE A 288 -11.77 -22.61 0.23
C ILE A 288 -11.18 -22.99 1.58
N ARG A 289 -10.74 -21.99 2.36
CA ARG A 289 -10.04 -22.20 3.64
C ARG A 289 -10.61 -21.33 4.72
N ARG A 290 -11.07 -21.95 5.81
CA ARG A 290 -11.49 -21.22 7.00
C ARG A 290 -10.25 -20.52 7.60
N ILE A 291 -10.41 -19.26 8.01
CA ILE A 291 -9.34 -18.51 8.70
C ILE A 291 -9.03 -19.17 10.05
N GLY A 292 -10.03 -19.74 10.71
CA GLY A 292 -9.90 -20.45 11.99
C GLY A 292 -10.15 -19.54 13.19
N ASP A 293 -10.19 -20.12 14.38
CA ASP A 293 -10.41 -19.39 15.62
C ASP A 293 -9.04 -19.07 16.25
N TRP A 294 -8.54 -17.85 16.03
CA TRP A 294 -7.25 -17.43 16.55
C TRP A 294 -7.40 -16.67 17.87
N PRO A 295 -6.51 -16.91 18.85
CA PRO A 295 -6.50 -16.13 20.09
C PRO A 295 -6.03 -14.69 19.83
N SER A 296 -6.32 -13.79 20.77
CA SER A 296 -5.71 -12.46 20.84
C SER A 296 -4.20 -12.58 21.09
N ASP A 297 -3.41 -11.57 20.69
CA ASP A 297 -1.99 -11.52 21.06
C ASP A 297 -1.86 -11.30 22.57
N GLY A 298 -0.90 -11.99 23.21
CA GLY A 298 -0.78 -11.99 24.67
C GLY A 298 -0.45 -10.63 25.30
N ASP A 299 0.11 -9.71 24.52
CA ASP A 299 0.46 -8.34 24.92
C ASP A 299 -0.32 -7.27 24.12
N THR A 300 -1.49 -7.64 23.60
CA THR A 300 -2.35 -6.70 22.88
C THR A 300 -2.69 -5.51 23.79
N TYR A 301 -2.41 -4.28 23.34
CA TYR A 301 -2.69 -3.05 24.10
C TYR A 301 -4.15 -2.59 24.01
N THR A 302 -5.01 -3.39 23.40
CA THR A 302 -6.40 -3.04 23.11
C THR A 302 -7.39 -3.90 23.89
N SER A 303 -8.62 -3.41 24.01
CA SER A 303 -9.69 -4.10 24.70
C SER A 303 -10.30 -5.17 23.79
N ASP A 304 -10.32 -6.40 24.30
CA ASP A 304 -11.09 -7.52 23.74
C ASP A 304 -12.61 -7.34 23.93
N ASP A 305 -13.05 -6.33 24.68
CA ASP A 305 -14.48 -6.02 24.90
C ASP A 305 -15.10 -5.13 23.80
N ASP A 306 -14.34 -4.78 22.75
CA ASP A 306 -14.88 -4.02 21.61
C ASP A 306 -15.96 -4.86 20.91
N PRO A 307 -17.24 -4.43 20.92
CA PRO A 307 -18.36 -5.23 20.45
C PRO A 307 -18.34 -5.46 18.93
N ARG A 308 -17.45 -4.77 18.20
CA ARG A 308 -17.24 -4.96 16.77
C ARG A 308 -16.37 -6.19 16.46
N ILE A 309 -15.64 -6.72 17.44
CA ILE A 309 -14.75 -7.87 17.24
C ILE A 309 -15.58 -9.15 17.25
N ALA A 310 -15.60 -9.84 16.12
CA ALA A 310 -16.25 -11.13 15.93
C ALA A 310 -15.25 -12.30 15.86
N GLY A 311 -13.97 -12.03 15.63
CA GLY A 311 -12.90 -13.02 15.58
C GLY A 311 -11.56 -12.39 15.25
N ASN A 312 -10.50 -13.19 15.26
CA ASN A 312 -9.14 -12.75 14.96
C ASN A 312 -8.62 -13.43 13.69
N MET A 313 -7.92 -12.64 12.87
CA MET A 313 -7.21 -13.10 11.68
C MET A 313 -5.72 -12.77 11.80
N PRO A 314 -4.82 -13.77 11.80
CA PRO A 314 -3.40 -13.52 11.75
C PRO A 314 -3.00 -12.82 10.46
N MET A 315 -2.21 -11.76 10.56
CA MET A 315 -1.72 -11.02 9.39
C MET A 315 -0.91 -11.92 8.44
N TRP A 316 -0.19 -12.91 8.97
CA TRP A 316 0.58 -13.84 8.15
C TRP A 316 -0.30 -14.85 7.41
N PHE A 317 -1.55 -15.06 7.84
CA PHE A 317 -2.40 -16.12 7.28
C PHE A 317 -2.68 -15.90 5.79
N ALA A 318 -3.15 -14.70 5.43
CA ALA A 318 -3.39 -14.31 4.04
C ALA A 318 -2.10 -14.45 3.21
N LEU A 319 -1.00 -13.90 3.70
CA LEU A 319 0.29 -13.92 3.01
C LEU A 319 0.78 -15.33 2.66
N LEU A 320 0.78 -16.23 3.64
CA LEU A 320 1.30 -17.58 3.42
C LEU A 320 0.40 -18.38 2.47
N HIS A 321 -0.93 -18.26 2.63
CA HIS A 321 -1.86 -18.98 1.77
C HIS A 321 -1.92 -18.41 0.34
N PHE A 322 -1.82 -17.09 0.17
CA PHE A 322 -1.73 -16.48 -1.15
C PHE A 322 -0.44 -16.89 -1.87
N THR A 323 0.67 -16.99 -1.14
CA THR A 323 1.94 -17.50 -1.69
C THR A 323 1.80 -18.95 -2.16
N GLU A 324 1.23 -19.82 -1.33
CA GLU A 324 1.00 -21.23 -1.70
C GLU A 324 0.09 -21.36 -2.93
N ALA A 325 -0.97 -20.55 -3.02
CA ALA A 325 -1.88 -20.55 -4.15
C ALA A 325 -1.21 -20.08 -5.45
N LEU A 326 -0.37 -19.05 -5.41
CA LEU A 326 0.36 -18.60 -6.60
C LEU A 326 1.44 -19.60 -7.04
N GLU A 327 2.19 -20.18 -6.10
CA GLU A 327 3.15 -21.26 -6.41
C GLU A 327 2.44 -22.49 -6.98
N PHE A 328 1.26 -22.84 -6.44
CA PHE A 328 0.42 -23.89 -6.99
C PHE A 328 -0.04 -23.54 -8.42
N ALA A 329 -0.42 -22.30 -8.70
CA ALA A 329 -0.82 -21.87 -10.04
C ALA A 329 0.33 -22.05 -11.07
N VAL A 330 1.57 -21.74 -10.70
CA VAL A 330 2.75 -21.98 -11.54
C VAL A 330 2.88 -23.47 -11.86
N ARG A 331 2.83 -24.33 -10.84
CA ARG A 331 2.96 -25.79 -11.04
C ARG A 331 1.77 -26.41 -11.77
N LEU A 332 0.57 -25.90 -11.52
CA LEU A 332 -0.64 -26.33 -12.20
C LEU A 332 -0.54 -26.06 -13.71
N ARG A 333 -0.08 -24.86 -14.09
CA ARG A 333 0.19 -24.49 -15.49
C ARG A 333 1.16 -25.47 -16.15
N GLN A 334 2.25 -25.80 -15.46
CA GLN A 334 3.25 -26.77 -15.92
C GLN A 334 2.67 -28.19 -16.04
N ALA A 335 1.93 -28.67 -15.04
CA ALA A 335 1.30 -30.00 -15.03
C ALA A 335 0.24 -30.17 -16.12
N MET A 336 -0.46 -29.09 -16.48
CA MET A 336 -1.38 -29.05 -17.61
C MET A 336 -0.69 -28.86 -18.97
N ASN A 337 0.64 -28.61 -18.98
CA ASN A 337 1.44 -28.28 -20.16
C ASN A 337 0.82 -27.12 -20.97
N GLN A 338 0.51 -26.01 -20.29
CA GLN A 338 -0.16 -24.84 -20.88
C GLN A 338 0.81 -23.69 -21.12
N GLU A 339 0.77 -23.14 -22.33
CA GLU A 339 1.49 -21.90 -22.66
C GLU A 339 0.73 -20.67 -22.16
N GLU A 340 -0.60 -20.72 -22.09
CA GLU A 340 -1.40 -19.58 -21.65
C GLU A 340 -1.18 -19.25 -20.16
N PRO A 341 -1.28 -17.96 -19.77
CA PRO A 341 -1.19 -17.58 -18.37
C PRO A 341 -2.34 -18.14 -17.54
N MET A 342 -2.04 -18.47 -16.28
CA MET A 342 -3.07 -18.74 -15.27
C MET A 342 -3.49 -17.43 -14.61
N VAL A 343 -4.79 -17.25 -14.42
CA VAL A 343 -5.37 -16.19 -13.62
C VAL A 343 -5.51 -16.69 -12.20
N VAL A 344 -5.03 -15.91 -11.23
CA VAL A 344 -5.22 -16.14 -9.79
C VAL A 344 -6.02 -14.98 -9.21
N ARG A 345 -7.10 -15.28 -8.49
CA ARG A 345 -7.91 -14.30 -7.77
C ARG A 345 -8.13 -14.76 -6.34
N PHE A 346 -7.95 -13.85 -5.39
CA PHE A 346 -8.19 -14.07 -3.98
C PHE A 346 -9.46 -13.38 -3.53
N GLU A 347 -10.20 -14.03 -2.66
CA GLU A 347 -11.43 -13.48 -2.10
C GLU A 347 -11.50 -13.82 -0.62
N GLY A 348 -11.91 -12.84 0.19
CA GLY A 348 -12.22 -13.03 1.59
C GLY A 348 -13.73 -12.88 1.81
N LEU A 349 -14.35 -13.84 2.46
CA LEU A 349 -15.80 -13.88 2.68
C LEU A 349 -16.10 -13.98 4.18
N ASN A 350 -17.23 -13.40 4.58
CA ASN A 350 -17.67 -13.32 5.97
C ASN A 350 -16.61 -12.67 6.89
N LEU A 351 -15.92 -11.64 6.40
CA LEU A 351 -14.83 -10.99 7.13
C LEU A 351 -15.30 -9.94 8.16
N SER A 352 -16.59 -9.66 8.24
CA SER A 352 -17.12 -8.60 9.10
C SER A 352 -16.75 -8.83 10.56
N GLY A 353 -16.15 -7.82 11.17
CA GLY A 353 -15.71 -7.86 12.57
C GLY A 353 -14.44 -8.68 12.81
N GLN A 354 -13.77 -9.18 11.77
CA GLN A 354 -12.45 -9.78 11.96
C GLN A 354 -11.43 -8.70 12.35
N ARG A 355 -10.66 -8.97 13.40
CA ARG A 355 -9.55 -8.13 13.86
C ARG A 355 -8.22 -8.72 13.40
N LEU A 356 -7.30 -7.89 12.92
CA LEU A 356 -5.92 -8.34 12.68
C LEU A 356 -5.22 -8.63 14.01
N VAL A 357 -4.52 -9.75 14.04
CA VAL A 357 -3.57 -10.11 15.10
C VAL A 357 -2.21 -10.46 14.50
N VAL A 358 -1.15 -10.29 15.27
CA VAL A 358 0.20 -10.64 14.85
C VAL A 358 0.38 -12.17 14.90
N ALA A 359 -0.22 -12.82 15.92
CA ALA A 359 -0.20 -14.25 16.20
C ALA A 359 1.21 -14.85 16.07
N ASN A 360 2.19 -14.19 16.67
CA ASN A 360 3.56 -14.65 16.78
C ASN A 360 4.08 -14.35 18.19
N ASN A 361 4.37 -15.39 18.97
CA ASN A 361 4.80 -15.26 20.37
C ASN A 361 6.12 -14.50 20.55
N ASN A 362 6.90 -14.28 19.48
CA ASN A 362 8.16 -13.54 19.51
C ASN A 362 7.99 -12.06 19.11
N ARG A 363 6.77 -11.60 18.83
CA ARG A 363 6.48 -10.24 18.41
C ARG A 363 5.36 -9.67 19.28
N SER A 364 5.44 -8.37 19.54
CA SER A 364 4.35 -7.68 20.22
C SER A 364 3.12 -7.57 19.34
N GLY A 365 1.95 -7.68 19.96
CA GLY A 365 0.66 -7.45 19.33
C GLY A 365 0.45 -6.01 18.88
N PHE A 366 -0.69 -5.77 18.24
CA PHE A 366 -1.04 -4.44 17.76
C PHE A 366 -1.39 -3.48 18.91
N PHE A 367 -1.06 -2.20 18.72
CA PHE A 367 -1.42 -1.11 19.65
C PHE A 367 -2.81 -0.51 19.35
N SER A 368 -3.55 -1.06 18.39
CA SER A 368 -4.86 -0.59 17.96
C SER A 368 -5.70 -1.73 17.40
N ASN A 369 -7.03 -1.61 17.51
CA ASN A 369 -7.97 -2.58 16.98
C ASN A 369 -8.16 -2.31 15.48
N TYR A 370 -7.42 -3.05 14.65
CA TYR A 370 -7.57 -3.03 13.19
C TYR A 370 -8.65 -4.04 12.80
N ILE A 371 -9.88 -3.55 12.61
CA ILE A 371 -11.08 -4.38 12.40
C ILE A 371 -11.57 -4.16 10.97
N TYR A 372 -11.88 -5.26 10.27
CA TYR A 372 -12.48 -5.20 8.94
C TYR A 372 -13.99 -4.93 9.05
N GLU A 373 -14.42 -3.76 8.58
CA GLU A 373 -15.82 -3.35 8.64
C GLU A 373 -16.68 -3.95 7.50
N GLY A 374 -16.05 -4.30 6.37
CA GLY A 374 -16.75 -4.94 5.25
C GLY A 374 -17.13 -6.40 5.51
N SER A 375 -17.96 -6.99 4.65
CA SER A 375 -18.27 -8.43 4.72
C SER A 375 -17.45 -9.28 3.76
N THR A 376 -16.95 -8.67 2.68
CA THR A 376 -16.21 -9.34 1.61
C THR A 376 -15.02 -8.50 1.16
N TRP A 377 -14.04 -9.18 0.58
CA TRP A 377 -12.88 -8.63 -0.08
C TRP A 377 -12.59 -9.42 -1.35
N SER A 378 -12.08 -8.77 -2.39
CA SER A 378 -11.56 -9.44 -3.57
C SER A 378 -10.32 -8.71 -4.06
N SER A 379 -9.29 -9.47 -4.40
CA SER A 379 -8.12 -8.95 -5.09
C SER A 379 -8.44 -8.67 -6.56
N GLY A 380 -7.56 -7.90 -7.21
CA GLY A 380 -7.45 -7.95 -8.66
C GLY A 380 -7.05 -9.34 -9.17
N GLU A 381 -7.07 -9.51 -10.49
CA GLU A 381 -6.56 -10.71 -11.15
C GLU A 381 -5.04 -10.65 -11.30
N TYR A 382 -4.38 -11.72 -10.87
CA TYR A 382 -2.94 -11.91 -11.02
C TYR A 382 -2.68 -12.87 -12.17
N LEU A 383 -1.88 -12.43 -13.15
CA LEU A 383 -1.47 -13.28 -14.28
C LEU A 383 -0.16 -13.99 -13.94
N VAL A 384 -0.21 -15.32 -14.01
CA VAL A 384 0.93 -16.22 -13.76
C VAL A 384 1.37 -16.83 -15.09
N ASP A 385 2.39 -16.21 -15.68
CA ASP A 385 3.10 -16.66 -16.88
C ASP A 385 4.56 -17.07 -16.54
N ASP A 386 5.39 -17.30 -17.57
CA ASP A 386 6.80 -17.71 -17.35
C ASP A 386 7.63 -16.62 -16.70
N ASP A 387 7.33 -15.35 -17.00
CA ASP A 387 8.02 -14.21 -16.42
C ASP A 387 7.67 -14.06 -14.94
N ALA A 388 6.40 -14.24 -14.57
CA ALA A 388 5.95 -14.28 -13.19
C ALA A 388 6.58 -15.45 -12.40
N ALA A 389 6.69 -16.62 -13.03
CA ALA A 389 7.36 -17.78 -12.42
C ALA A 389 8.86 -17.53 -12.18
N LEU A 390 9.54 -16.82 -13.08
CA LEU A 390 10.96 -16.48 -12.96
C LEU A 390 11.23 -15.34 -11.96
N LYS A 391 10.36 -14.33 -11.92
CA LYS A 391 10.47 -13.18 -11.01
C LYS A 391 10.08 -13.51 -9.56
N GLY A 392 9.38 -14.62 -9.36
CA GLY A 392 8.99 -15.15 -8.06
C GLY A 392 7.59 -14.67 -7.64
N THR A 393 6.73 -15.63 -7.29
CA THR A 393 5.33 -15.33 -6.95
C THR A 393 5.15 -14.65 -5.58
N ARG A 394 6.20 -14.68 -4.74
CA ARG A 394 6.20 -14.12 -3.38
C ARG A 394 5.81 -12.64 -3.35
N THR A 395 6.31 -11.84 -4.29
CA THR A 395 5.97 -10.40 -4.38
C THR A 395 4.50 -10.18 -4.70
N MET A 396 3.91 -10.99 -5.56
CA MET A 396 2.48 -10.91 -5.89
C MET A 396 1.60 -11.22 -4.67
N ALA A 397 2.01 -12.20 -3.85
CA ALA A 397 1.34 -12.51 -2.60
C ALA A 397 1.46 -11.37 -1.57
N VAL A 398 2.62 -10.70 -1.52
CA VAL A 398 2.83 -9.51 -0.69
C VAL A 398 1.89 -8.38 -1.10
N ASP A 399 1.78 -8.09 -2.40
CA ASP A 399 0.90 -7.05 -2.91
C ASP A 399 -0.58 -7.33 -2.57
N ALA A 400 -1.04 -8.56 -2.78
CA ALA A 400 -2.41 -8.98 -2.43
C ALA A 400 -2.68 -8.85 -0.92
N SER A 401 -1.70 -9.23 -0.11
CA SER A 401 -1.82 -9.19 1.35
C SER A 401 -1.81 -7.77 1.89
N LEU A 402 -1.00 -6.88 1.31
CA LEU A 402 -0.99 -5.46 1.67
C LEU A 402 -2.33 -4.79 1.36
N ASP A 403 -2.92 -5.07 0.20
CA ASP A 403 -4.25 -4.53 -0.14
C ASP A 403 -5.31 -4.99 0.88
N LEU A 404 -5.31 -6.28 1.24
CA LEU A 404 -6.24 -6.79 2.27
C LEU A 404 -5.98 -6.14 3.64
N ILE A 405 -4.73 -6.12 4.10
CA ILE A 405 -4.34 -5.61 5.42
C ILE A 405 -4.68 -4.11 5.56
N ALA A 406 -4.44 -3.30 4.54
CA ALA A 406 -4.76 -1.88 4.54
C ALA A 406 -6.27 -1.64 4.79
N ARG A 407 -7.14 -2.53 4.33
CA ARG A 407 -8.60 -2.43 4.53
C ARG A 407 -9.06 -2.73 5.96
N PHE A 408 -8.21 -3.30 6.81
CA PHE A 408 -8.44 -3.35 8.26
C PHE A 408 -8.05 -2.02 8.94
N GLY A 409 -7.57 -1.04 8.18
CA GLY A 409 -7.12 0.27 8.68
C GLY A 409 -5.67 0.30 9.15
N TRP A 410 -4.87 -0.71 8.83
CA TRP A 410 -3.45 -0.75 9.20
C TRP A 410 -2.53 -0.28 8.06
N ASP A 411 -2.34 1.03 7.97
CA ASP A 411 -1.56 1.65 6.88
C ASP A 411 -0.04 1.59 7.07
N SER A 412 0.44 1.07 8.20
CA SER A 412 1.89 0.95 8.47
C SER A 412 2.50 -0.36 7.97
N ALA A 413 1.69 -1.24 7.37
CA ALA A 413 2.20 -2.47 6.77
C ALA A 413 3.10 -2.15 5.57
N THR A 414 4.30 -2.73 5.53
CA THR A 414 5.27 -2.52 4.43
C THR A 414 5.57 -3.82 3.69
N PRO A 415 5.95 -3.76 2.40
CA PRO A 415 6.39 -4.92 1.65
C PRO A 415 7.54 -5.67 2.34
N ALA A 416 8.54 -4.95 2.84
CA ALA A 416 9.70 -5.54 3.52
C ALA A 416 9.32 -6.36 4.76
N MET A 417 8.33 -5.89 5.53
CA MET A 417 7.84 -6.61 6.70
C MET A 417 7.15 -7.93 6.32
N LEU A 418 6.32 -7.93 5.28
CA LEU A 418 5.67 -9.17 4.81
C LEU A 418 6.69 -10.12 4.15
N GLN A 419 7.64 -9.60 3.38
CA GLN A 419 8.73 -10.40 2.81
C GLN A 419 9.54 -11.09 3.92
N GLY A 420 9.87 -10.39 5.01
CA GLY A 420 10.55 -10.99 6.15
C GLY A 420 9.74 -12.12 6.82
N ILE A 421 8.40 -12.07 6.80
CA ILE A 421 7.56 -13.19 7.28
C ILE A 421 7.64 -14.38 6.32
N GLN A 422 7.64 -14.15 5.01
CA GLN A 422 7.82 -15.22 4.01
C GLN A 422 9.19 -15.89 4.17
N GLU A 423 10.27 -15.12 4.31
CA GLU A 423 11.63 -15.63 4.53
C GLU A 423 11.73 -16.45 5.81
N GLU A 424 11.20 -15.92 6.93
CA GLU A 424 11.19 -16.62 8.22
C GLU A 424 10.43 -17.96 8.16
N THR A 425 9.39 -18.04 7.33
CA THR A 425 8.50 -19.20 7.27
C THR A 425 8.93 -20.24 6.24
N PHE A 426 9.34 -19.81 5.04
CA PHE A 426 9.59 -20.68 3.89
C PHE A 426 11.05 -21.07 3.70
N ASP A 427 11.99 -20.30 4.24
CA ASP A 427 13.43 -20.53 4.04
C ASP A 427 14.11 -21.17 5.28
N ARG A 428 13.31 -21.77 6.16
CA ARG A 428 13.76 -22.52 7.36
C ARG A 428 14.04 -24.00 7.11
#